data_AF-A0A526ZI83-F1
#
_entry.id   AF-A0A526ZI83-F1
#
_cell.length_a   1.000
_cell.length_b   1.000
_cell.length_c   1.000
_cell.angle_alpha   90.00
_cell.angle_beta   90.00
_cell.angle_gamma   90.00
#
_symmetry.space_group_name_H-M   'P 1'
#
loop_
_entity.id
_entity.type
_entity.pdbx_description
1 polymer ?
#
loop_
_entity_poly.entity_id
_entity_poly.type
_entity_poly.pdbx_seq_one_letter_code
_entity_poly.pdbx_strand_id
1 'polypeptide(L)'
;MENQALIDEPLKRELSALYEAEGRHYHNLGHIEAMLALANDYKASLHDPEAVEAAIWFHDAIYDSRAKDNEARSAALAEKKLAGRTDAQRLGRITAMISATATHELPQFADENAARDAALFLDMDLAILGAPPDAFDAYE
;
A
#
# COMPACT_ATOMS: atom_id res chain seq x y z
N MET A 1 -3.30 10.47 -25.36
CA MET A 1 -3.95 10.50 -24.04
C MET A 1 -2.84 10.49 -23.03
N GLU A 2 -2.68 11.55 -22.26
CA GLU A 2 -1.68 11.56 -21.18
C GLU A 2 -1.99 10.38 -20.26
N ASN A 3 -1.00 9.51 -20.07
CA ASN A 3 -1.11 8.36 -19.18
C ASN A 3 -1.10 8.94 -17.76
N GLN A 4 -2.27 9.32 -17.26
CA GLN A 4 -2.41 9.93 -15.95
C GLN A 4 -2.07 8.86 -14.91
N ALA A 5 -1.11 9.16 -14.03
CA ALA A 5 -0.69 8.24 -12.99
C ALA A 5 -1.89 7.80 -12.14
N LEU A 6 -1.90 6.53 -11.73
CA LEU A 6 -2.98 5.95 -10.92
C LEU A 6 -3.18 6.74 -9.61
N ILE A 7 -2.06 7.14 -8.99
CA ILE A 7 -2.02 8.05 -7.84
C ILE A 7 -1.46 9.40 -8.30
N ASP A 8 -2.35 10.32 -8.66
CA ASP A 8 -1.99 11.69 -9.03
C ASP A 8 -1.67 12.57 -7.81
N GLU A 9 -1.05 13.72 -8.04
CA GLU A 9 -0.65 14.66 -6.98
C GLU A 9 -1.81 15.08 -6.04
N PRO A 10 -3.03 15.38 -6.53
CA PRO A 10 -4.17 15.62 -5.65
C PRO A 10 -4.49 14.43 -4.74
N LEU A 11 -4.47 13.20 -5.27
CA LEU A 11 -4.76 12.01 -4.48
C LEU A 11 -3.66 11.72 -3.46
N LYS A 12 -2.38 11.93 -3.81
CA LYS A 12 -1.26 11.83 -2.85
C LYS A 12 -1.45 12.76 -1.67
N ARG A 13 -1.85 14.01 -1.91
CA ARG A 13 -2.11 14.99 -0.83
C ARG A 13 -3.28 14.59 0.06
N GLU A 14 -4.37 14.12 -0.54
CA GLU A 14 -5.52 13.63 0.22
C GLU A 14 -5.13 12.46 1.13
N LEU A 15 -4.38 11.50 0.59
CA LEU A 15 -3.94 10.33 1.34
C LEU A 15 -2.91 10.68 2.42
N SER A 16 -1.95 11.54 2.12
CA SER A 16 -0.94 12.00 3.11
C SER A 16 -1.61 12.57 4.35
N ALA A 17 -2.67 13.36 4.18
CA ALA A 17 -3.44 13.92 5.29
C ALA A 17 -4.11 12.84 6.18
N LEU A 18 -4.44 11.66 5.64
CA LEU A 18 -4.97 10.55 6.44
C LEU A 18 -3.90 9.93 7.35
N TYR A 19 -2.65 9.89 6.87
CA TYR A 19 -1.49 9.37 7.61
C TYR A 19 -0.92 10.36 8.62
N GLU A 20 -1.24 11.65 8.49
CA GLU A 20 -0.87 12.72 9.44
C GLU A 20 -1.91 12.93 10.57
N ALA A 21 -3.00 12.16 10.59
CA ALA A 21 -4.06 12.31 11.58
C ALA A 21 -3.57 12.07 13.03
N GLU A 22 -4.10 12.86 13.98
CA GLU A 22 -3.76 12.74 15.41
C GLU A 22 -3.99 11.31 15.94
N GLY A 23 -3.00 10.79 16.67
CA GLY A 23 -3.05 9.45 17.27
C GLY A 23 -2.42 8.33 16.44
N ARG A 24 -1.92 8.60 15.23
CA ARG A 24 -1.08 7.68 14.45
C ARG A 24 0.38 7.82 14.86
N HIS A 25 0.78 7.12 15.92
CA HIS A 25 2.20 6.97 16.27
C HIS A 25 2.90 6.00 15.31
N TYR A 26 2.23 4.89 15.01
CA TYR A 26 2.62 3.87 14.03
C TYR A 26 1.80 3.99 12.75
N HIS A 27 2.27 3.42 11.64
CA HIS A 27 1.58 3.45 10.35
C HIS A 27 1.22 4.90 9.94
N ASN A 28 2.22 5.78 10.10
CA ASN A 28 2.17 7.20 9.77
C ASN A 28 2.79 7.45 8.38
N LEU A 29 2.90 8.71 7.96
CA LEU A 29 3.40 9.05 6.63
C LEU A 29 4.83 8.55 6.37
N GLY A 30 5.68 8.47 7.41
CA GLY A 30 7.03 7.94 7.30
C GLY A 30 7.07 6.47 6.91
N HIS A 31 6.10 5.65 7.34
CA HIS A 31 5.95 4.25 6.89
C HIS A 31 5.72 4.19 5.38
N ILE A 32 4.79 5.02 4.89
CA ILE A 32 4.45 5.10 3.47
C ILE A 32 5.64 5.55 2.65
N GLU A 33 6.38 6.57 3.11
CA GLU A 33 7.60 7.04 2.45
C GLU A 33 8.68 5.96 2.39
N ALA A 34 8.86 5.18 3.46
CA ALA A 34 9.81 4.07 3.50
C ALA A 34 9.44 2.96 2.51
N MET A 35 8.16 2.55 2.46
CA MET A 35 7.67 1.57 1.48
C MET A 35 7.82 2.08 0.05
N LEU A 36 7.53 3.36 -0.22
CA LEU A 36 7.70 3.95 -1.55
C LEU A 36 9.17 4.01 -1.98
N ALA A 37 10.09 4.27 -1.05
CA ALA A 37 11.52 4.21 -1.32
C ALA A 37 11.95 2.79 -1.72
N LEU A 38 11.52 1.76 -0.98
CA LEU A 38 11.77 0.37 -1.33
C LEU A 38 11.14 -0.01 -2.68
N ALA A 39 9.90 0.39 -2.94
CA ALA A 39 9.25 0.14 -4.23
C ALA A 39 10.00 0.77 -5.40
N ASN A 40 10.63 1.93 -5.18
CA ASN A 40 11.49 2.57 -6.18
C ASN A 40 12.81 1.80 -6.38
N ASP A 41 13.45 1.35 -5.30
CA ASP A 41 14.70 0.58 -5.36
C ASP A 41 14.50 -0.77 -6.07
N TYR A 42 13.37 -1.43 -5.82
CA TYR A 42 12.99 -2.70 -6.44
C TYR A 42 12.10 -2.56 -7.67
N LYS A 43 11.96 -1.34 -8.22
CA LYS A 43 11.04 -1.06 -9.35
C LYS A 43 11.26 -1.98 -10.56
N ALA A 44 12.51 -2.36 -10.83
CA ALA A 44 12.84 -3.27 -11.94
C ALA A 44 12.39 -4.73 -11.71
N SER A 45 12.10 -5.10 -10.47
CA SER A 45 11.59 -6.42 -10.08
C SER A 45 10.06 -6.48 -10.06
N LEU A 46 9.38 -5.31 -10.09
CA LEU A 46 7.93 -5.19 -10.10
C LEU A 46 7.40 -5.27 -11.53
N HIS A 47 6.35 -6.06 -11.74
CA HIS A 47 5.67 -6.16 -13.04
C HIS A 47 4.66 -5.04 -13.22
N ASP A 48 3.99 -4.64 -12.14
CA ASP A 48 3.05 -3.53 -12.11
C ASP A 48 3.40 -2.53 -10.98
N PRO A 49 4.45 -1.69 -11.17
CA PRO A 49 4.87 -0.73 -10.15
C PRO A 49 3.78 0.26 -9.75
N GLU A 50 2.87 0.62 -10.67
CA GLU A 50 1.77 1.54 -10.38
C GLU A 50 0.70 0.90 -9.48
N ALA A 51 0.41 -0.39 -9.67
CA ALA A 51 -0.49 -1.12 -8.77
C ALA A 51 0.11 -1.25 -7.36
N VAL A 52 1.42 -1.51 -7.26
CA VAL A 52 2.11 -1.59 -5.96
C VAL A 52 2.16 -0.23 -5.28
N GLU A 53 2.49 0.85 -6.01
CA GLU A 53 2.43 2.22 -5.47
C GLU A 53 1.03 2.53 -4.92
N ALA A 54 -0.03 2.16 -5.66
CA ALA A 54 -1.39 2.34 -5.18
C ALA A 54 -1.69 1.53 -3.92
N ALA A 55 -1.28 0.26 -3.86
CA ALA A 55 -1.47 -0.58 -2.67
C ALA A 55 -0.75 0.02 -1.45
N ILE A 56 0.49 0.47 -1.60
CA ILE A 56 1.26 1.17 -0.55
C ILE A 56 0.47 2.35 -0.01
N TRP A 57 0.01 3.25 -0.90
CA TRP A 57 -0.72 4.44 -0.51
C TRP A 57 -2.04 4.18 0.20
N PHE A 58 -2.70 3.05 -0.07
CA PHE A 58 -4.03 2.76 0.47
C PHE A 58 -4.06 1.77 1.64
N HIS A 59 -3.06 0.90 1.84
CA HIS A 59 -3.21 -0.27 2.72
C HIS A 59 -3.67 0.05 4.14
N ASP A 60 -3.14 1.13 4.73
CA ASP A 60 -3.52 1.65 6.04
C ASP A 60 -4.11 3.06 6.00
N ALA A 61 -4.76 3.42 4.88
CA ALA A 61 -5.39 4.73 4.75
C ALA A 61 -6.54 4.93 5.75
N ILE A 62 -7.25 3.87 6.11
CA ILE A 62 -8.21 3.84 7.21
C ILE A 62 -7.54 3.24 8.44
N TYR A 63 -7.54 3.97 9.54
CA TYR A 63 -6.96 3.52 10.80
C TYR A 63 -7.91 3.84 11.96
N ASP A 64 -8.39 2.79 12.61
CA ASP A 64 -9.09 2.83 13.88
C ASP A 64 -8.56 1.69 14.76
N SER A 65 -7.84 2.05 15.84
CA SER A 65 -7.17 1.08 16.72
C SER A 65 -8.14 0.13 17.45
N ARG A 66 -9.46 0.38 17.39
CA ARG A 66 -10.51 -0.46 17.98
C ARG A 66 -11.23 -1.32 16.94
N ALA A 67 -11.01 -1.07 15.67
CA ALA A 67 -11.62 -1.79 14.57
C ALA A 67 -10.75 -3.00 14.16
N LYS A 68 -11.38 -3.98 13.51
CA LYS A 68 -10.71 -5.19 12.98
C LYS A 68 -10.84 -5.31 11.46
N ASP A 69 -11.36 -4.26 10.83
CA ASP A 69 -11.72 -4.22 9.43
C ASP A 69 -11.06 -3.02 8.73
N ASN A 70 -9.96 -2.49 9.28
CA ASN A 70 -9.25 -1.34 8.74
C ASN A 70 -8.77 -1.62 7.31
N GLU A 71 -8.16 -2.76 7.08
CA GLU A 71 -7.61 -3.20 5.80
C GLU A 71 -8.73 -3.39 4.77
N ALA A 72 -9.85 -3.98 5.18
CA ALA A 72 -11.03 -4.11 4.31
C ALA A 72 -11.64 -2.74 3.95
N ARG A 73 -11.67 -1.80 4.90
CA ARG A 73 -12.16 -0.42 4.68
C ARG A 73 -11.19 0.37 3.80
N SER A 74 -9.89 0.19 3.97
CA SER A 74 -8.82 0.72 3.13
C SER A 74 -8.92 0.20 1.69
N ALA A 75 -9.15 -1.11 1.51
CA ALA A 75 -9.40 -1.70 0.19
C ALA A 75 -10.66 -1.13 -0.48
N ALA A 76 -11.75 -0.97 0.26
CA ALA A 76 -12.97 -0.35 -0.25
C ALA A 76 -12.77 1.14 -0.62
N LEU A 77 -11.94 1.86 0.13
CA LEU A 77 -11.54 3.23 -0.22
C LEU A 77 -10.76 3.26 -1.55
N ALA A 78 -9.80 2.34 -1.72
CA ALA A 78 -9.04 2.22 -2.96
C ALA A 78 -9.95 1.91 -4.15
N GLU A 79 -10.87 0.95 -4.01
CA GLU A 79 -11.86 0.61 -5.04
C GLU A 79 -12.65 1.84 -5.49
N LYS A 80 -13.16 2.63 -4.53
CA LYS A 80 -13.91 3.85 -4.81
C LYS A 80 -13.07 4.92 -5.51
N LYS A 81 -11.83 5.13 -5.08
CA LYS A 81 -10.96 6.22 -5.58
C LYS A 81 -10.34 5.90 -6.94
N LEU A 82 -10.10 4.61 -7.22
CA LEU A 82 -9.46 4.14 -8.45
C LEU A 82 -10.47 3.63 -9.49
N ALA A 83 -11.76 3.55 -9.16
CA ALA A 83 -12.82 3.27 -10.12
C ALA A 83 -12.74 4.22 -11.33
N GLY A 84 -12.64 3.64 -12.53
CA GLY A 84 -12.52 4.39 -13.78
C GLY A 84 -11.13 4.96 -14.08
N ARG A 85 -10.16 4.81 -13.17
CA ARG A 85 -8.74 5.17 -13.39
C ARG A 85 -7.90 3.99 -13.90
N THR A 86 -8.39 2.77 -13.71
CA THR A 86 -7.75 1.53 -14.17
C THR A 86 -8.79 0.45 -14.50
N ASP A 87 -8.37 -0.61 -15.17
CA ASP A 87 -9.21 -1.79 -15.40
C ASP A 87 -9.49 -2.58 -14.11
N ALA A 88 -10.54 -3.41 -14.15
CA ALA A 88 -11.00 -4.20 -13.01
C ALA A 88 -10.00 -5.25 -12.53
N GLN A 89 -9.13 -5.74 -13.42
CA GLN A 89 -8.12 -6.74 -13.08
C GLN A 89 -7.02 -6.13 -12.23
N ARG A 90 -6.46 -4.98 -12.65
CA ARG A 90 -5.49 -4.23 -11.83
C ARG A 90 -6.12 -3.74 -10.53
N LEU A 91 -7.37 -3.26 -10.56
CA LEU A 91 -8.06 -2.83 -9.34
C LEU A 91 -8.22 -3.98 -8.33
N GLY A 92 -8.62 -5.18 -8.81
CA GLY A 92 -8.73 -6.36 -7.97
C GLY A 92 -7.39 -6.81 -7.36
N ARG A 93 -6.26 -6.61 -8.07
CA ARG A 93 -4.92 -6.87 -7.52
C ARG A 93 -4.58 -5.91 -6.39
N ILE A 94 -4.87 -4.61 -6.58
CA ILE A 94 -4.63 -3.57 -5.57
C ILE A 94 -5.41 -3.87 -4.29
N THR A 95 -6.71 -4.13 -4.40
CA THR A 95 -7.56 -4.40 -3.24
C THR A 95 -7.21 -5.72 -2.55
N ALA A 96 -6.78 -6.74 -3.30
CA ALA A 96 -6.28 -7.99 -2.75
C ALA A 96 -4.95 -7.83 -2.01
N MET A 97 -4.00 -7.03 -2.54
CA MET A 97 -2.76 -6.69 -1.82
C MET A 97 -3.06 -5.98 -0.50
N ILE A 98 -3.93 -4.96 -0.53
CA ILE A 98 -4.34 -4.24 0.69
C ILE A 98 -4.99 -5.18 1.71
N SER A 99 -5.91 -6.03 1.27
CA SER A 99 -6.59 -6.96 2.19
C SER A 99 -5.63 -7.99 2.80
N ALA A 100 -4.55 -8.33 2.08
CA ALA A 100 -3.56 -9.30 2.53
C ALA A 100 -2.69 -8.79 3.69
N THR A 101 -2.59 -7.48 3.94
CA THR A 101 -1.85 -6.95 5.09
C THR A 101 -2.51 -7.29 6.43
N ALA A 102 -3.79 -7.70 6.44
CA ALA A 102 -4.48 -8.10 7.66
C ALA A 102 -3.93 -9.42 8.26
N THR A 103 -3.39 -10.31 7.41
CA THR A 103 -2.86 -11.62 7.82
C THR A 103 -1.42 -11.85 7.36
N HIS A 104 -0.90 -10.97 6.50
CA HIS A 104 0.36 -11.10 5.78
C HIS A 104 0.47 -12.43 4.99
N GLU A 105 -0.67 -12.99 4.60
CA GLU A 105 -0.73 -14.19 3.75
C GLU A 105 -0.81 -13.79 2.29
N LEU A 106 -0.04 -14.48 1.45
CA LEU A 106 -0.05 -14.21 0.02
C LEU A 106 -1.44 -14.45 -0.59
N PRO A 107 -2.03 -13.45 -1.27
CA PRO A 107 -3.28 -13.62 -1.98
C PRO A 107 -3.09 -14.59 -3.15
N GLN A 108 -4.11 -15.41 -3.42
CA GLN A 108 -4.08 -16.33 -4.54
C GLN A 108 -4.34 -15.58 -5.85
N PHE A 109 -3.32 -15.48 -6.69
CA PHE A 109 -3.45 -14.99 -8.07
C PHE A 109 -3.18 -16.10 -9.07
N ALA A 110 -3.96 -16.14 -10.15
CA ALA A 110 -3.68 -17.02 -11.28
C ALA A 110 -2.45 -16.55 -12.10
N ASP A 111 -2.12 -15.26 -12.01
CA ASP A 111 -0.96 -14.66 -12.63
C ASP A 111 0.22 -14.67 -11.64
N GLU A 112 1.28 -15.40 -11.98
CA GLU A 112 2.50 -15.50 -11.16
C GLU A 112 3.17 -14.14 -10.95
N ASN A 113 3.07 -13.23 -11.93
CA ASN A 113 3.65 -11.89 -11.80
C ASN A 113 2.90 -11.06 -10.76
N ALA A 114 1.57 -11.18 -10.72
CA ALA A 114 0.77 -10.53 -9.68
C ALA A 114 1.06 -11.11 -8.28
N ALA A 115 1.30 -12.42 -8.19
CA ALA A 115 1.73 -13.05 -6.94
C ALA A 115 3.11 -12.55 -6.47
N ARG A 116 4.05 -12.35 -7.39
CA ARG A 116 5.38 -11.79 -7.06
C ARG A 116 5.31 -10.33 -6.62
N ASP A 117 4.51 -9.51 -7.29
CA ASP A 117 4.32 -8.11 -6.90
C ASP A 117 3.69 -8.01 -5.50
N ALA A 118 2.71 -8.85 -5.19
CA ALA A 118 2.11 -8.92 -3.86
C ALA A 118 3.09 -9.42 -2.78
N ALA A 119 3.96 -10.38 -3.11
CA ALA A 119 5.01 -10.82 -2.20
C ALA A 119 5.98 -9.69 -1.85
N LEU A 120 6.46 -8.96 -2.87
CA LEU A 120 7.34 -7.82 -2.66
C LEU A 120 6.65 -6.71 -1.87
N PHE A 121 5.36 -6.46 -2.13
CA PHE A 121 4.58 -5.50 -1.35
C PHE A 121 4.48 -5.89 0.14
N LEU A 122 4.16 -7.15 0.45
CA LEU A 122 4.09 -7.63 1.83
C LEU A 122 5.47 -7.60 2.52
N ASP A 123 6.55 -7.93 1.79
CA ASP A 123 7.92 -7.80 2.30
C ASP A 123 8.27 -6.34 2.61
N MET A 124 7.83 -5.38 1.78
CA MET A 124 8.02 -3.95 2.02
C MET A 124 7.28 -3.47 3.26
N ASP A 125 6.05 -3.95 3.50
CA ASP A 125 5.26 -3.61 4.69
C ASP A 125 5.94 -4.11 5.97
N LEU A 126 6.52 -5.31 5.92
CA LEU A 126 7.20 -5.93 7.05
C LEU A 126 8.68 -5.52 7.21
N ALA A 127 9.23 -4.73 6.28
CA ALA A 127 10.67 -4.44 6.21
C ALA A 127 11.21 -3.77 7.48
N ILE A 128 10.38 -2.99 8.17
CA ILE A 128 10.76 -2.33 9.43
C ILE A 128 11.18 -3.32 10.52
N LEU A 129 10.64 -4.54 10.53
CA LEU A 129 11.00 -5.58 11.50
C LEU A 129 12.46 -6.06 11.35
N GLY A 130 13.08 -5.83 10.19
CA GLY A 130 14.49 -6.12 9.93
C GLY A 130 15.40 -4.89 9.99
N ALA A 131 14.88 -3.72 10.33
CA ALA A 131 15.64 -2.48 10.34
C ALA A 131 16.66 -2.41 11.51
N PRO A 132 17.73 -1.60 11.39
CA PRO A 132 18.62 -1.32 12.51
C PRO A 132 17.85 -0.78 13.73
N PRO A 133 18.31 -1.04 14.97
CA PRO A 133 17.60 -0.63 16.18
C PRO A 133 17.19 0.85 16.19
N ASP A 134 18.08 1.76 15.81
CA ASP A 134 17.78 3.20 15.78
C ASP A 134 16.60 3.57 14.83
N ALA A 135 16.42 2.82 13.73
CA ALA A 135 15.32 3.02 12.79
C ALA A 135 14.04 2.34 13.26
N PHE A 136 14.15 1.20 13.95
CA PHE A 136 13.03 0.53 14.60
C PHE A 136 12.48 1.35 15.77
N ASP A 137 13.35 1.88 16.63
CA ASP A 137 12.97 2.71 17.79
C ASP A 137 12.35 4.05 17.35
N ALA A 138 12.72 4.58 16.18
CA ALA A 138 12.09 5.78 15.60
C ALA A 138 10.72 5.49 14.95
N TYR A 139 10.41 4.21 14.71
CA TYR A 139 9.09 3.76 14.26
C TYR A 139 8.13 3.56 15.45
N GLU A 140 8.65 3.36 16.68
CA GLU A 140 7.88 3.25 17.93
C GLU A 140 7.30 4.55 18.50
#